data_AF-A0A3G8H9J6-F1
#
_entry.id   AF-A0A3G8H9J6-F1
#
_cell.length_a   1.000
_cell.length_b   1.000
_cell.length_c   1.000
_cell.angle_alpha   90.00
_cell.angle_beta   90.00
_cell.angle_gamma   90.00
#
_symmetry.space_group_name_H-M   'P 1'
#
loop_
_entity.id
_entity.type
_entity.pdbx_description
1 polymer ?
#
loop_
_entity_poly.entity_id
_entity_poly.type
_entity_poly.pdbx_seq_one_letter_code
_entity_poly.pdbx_strand_id
1 'polypeptide(L)' 'MANRGIHVVPSGEGWAVEVPDGGAHSIFVTQEEAIAAGTELAKREKAELLIHGRDGRIRVRESFCHGRPVHRG' A
#
# COMPACT_ATOMS: atom_id res chain seq x y z
N MET A 1 -4.18 12.59 -12.55
CA MET A 1 -4.79 11.78 -11.49
C MET A 1 -3.70 11.49 -10.49
N ALA A 2 -3.80 12.02 -9.27
CA ALA A 2 -2.85 11.70 -8.21
C ALA A 2 -2.99 10.20 -7.92
N ASN A 3 -1.92 9.46 -8.16
CA ASN A 3 -1.92 8.03 -7.94
C ASN A 3 -1.98 7.78 -6.43
N ARG A 4 -3.15 7.43 -5.91
CA ARG A 4 -3.35 7.13 -4.49
C ARG A 4 -2.67 5.78 -4.23
N GLY A 5 -1.40 5.81 -3.86
CA GLY A 5 -0.62 4.64 -3.48
C GLY A 5 -0.51 4.56 -1.97
N ILE A 6 -0.92 3.46 -1.36
CA ILE A 6 -0.71 3.16 0.05
C ILE A 6 0.65 2.49 0.19
N HIS A 7 1.50 3.03 1.04
CA HIS A 7 2.86 2.55 1.22
C HIS A 7 2.98 1.77 2.53
N VAL A 8 3.57 0.58 2.48
CA VAL A 8 4.02 -0.16 3.65
C VAL A 8 5.52 0.03 3.76
N VAL A 9 5.98 0.84 4.71
CA VAL A 9 7.38 1.22 4.88
C VAL A 9 7.94 0.72 6.22
N PRO A 10 9.23 0.36 6.30
CA PRO A 10 9.87 0.12 7.58
C PRO A 10 9.90 1.42 8.40
N SER A 11 9.54 1.35 9.69
CA SER A 11 9.52 2.51 10.59
C SER A 11 10.03 2.11 11.98
N GLY A 12 11.20 2.62 12.36
CA GLY A 12 11.83 2.34 13.66
C GLY A 12 11.90 0.84 13.96
N GLU A 13 11.11 0.41 14.94
CA GLU A 13 11.04 -0.99 15.41
C GLU A 13 9.96 -1.84 14.70
N GLY A 14 9.25 -1.27 13.72
CA GLY A 14 8.12 -1.91 13.07
C GLY A 14 7.89 -1.44 11.63
N TRP A 15 6.62 -1.36 11.24
CA TRP A 15 6.17 -1.09 9.88
C TRP A 15 5.02 -0.09 9.88
N ALA A 16 5.14 0.96 9.09
CA ALA A 16 4.10 1.97 8.93
C ALA A 16 3.33 1.77 7.63
N VAL A 17 2.02 1.96 7.69
CA VAL A 17 1.16 2.14 6.53
C VAL A 17 0.94 3.63 6.32
N GLU A 18 1.37 4.17 5.19
CA GLU A 18 1.31 5.58 4.84
C GLU A 18 0.35 5.83 3.66
N VAL A 19 -0.40 6.92 3.74
CA VAL A 19 -1.32 7.37 2.69
C VAL A 19 -0.88 8.78 2.24
N PRO A 20 -0.67 9.03 0.93
CA PRO A 20 -0.04 10.24 0.40
C PRO A 20 -0.85 11.53 0.61
N ASP A 21 -2.14 11.43 0.90
CA ASP A 21 -3.03 12.58 1.15
C ASP A 21 -3.06 12.99 2.65
N GLY A 22 -2.01 12.66 3.41
CA GLY A 22 -1.96 12.93 4.86
C GLY A 22 -2.96 12.10 5.66
N GLY A 23 -3.33 10.92 5.13
CA GLY A 23 -4.29 10.02 5.74
C GLY A 23 -3.74 9.24 6.94
N ALA A 24 -4.48 8.22 7.35
CA ALA A 24 -4.16 7.39 8.51
C ALA A 24 -2.75 6.78 8.41
N HIS A 25 -1.92 7.07 9.41
CA HIS A 25 -0.69 6.35 9.67
C HIS A 25 -0.97 5.28 10.72
N SER A 26 -0.66 4.03 10.42
CA SER A 26 -0.77 2.94 11.40
C SER A 26 0.55 2.21 11.46
N ILE A 27 1.08 2.08 12.68
CA ILE A 27 2.33 1.37 12.96
C ILE A 27 1.97 -0.03 13.46
N PHE A 28 2.60 -1.02 12.86
CA PHE A 28 2.48 -2.42 13.21
C PHE A 28 3.85 -2.98 13.60
N VAL A 29 3.86 -4.00 14.45
CA VAL A 29 5.12 -4.64 14.88
C VAL A 29 5.74 -5.40 13.71
N THR A 30 4.91 -6.08 12.91
CA THR A 30 5.38 -6.93 11.81
C THR A 30 5.00 -6.39 10.44
N GLN A 31 5.77 -6.81 9.42
CA GLN A 31 5.50 -6.45 8.03
C GLN A 31 4.18 -7.07 7.55
N GLU A 32 3.88 -8.30 7.97
CA GLU A 32 2.66 -9.01 7.58
C GLU A 32 1.40 -8.30 8.08
N GLU A 33 1.41 -7.80 9.31
CA GLU A 33 0.28 -7.01 9.85
C GLU A 33 0.09 -5.71 9.06
N ALA A 34 1.18 -5.00 8.75
CA ALA A 34 1.11 -3.79 7.94
C ALA A 34 0.63 -4.05 6.52
N ILE A 35 1.05 -5.17 5.90
CA ILE A 35 0.58 -5.61 4.59
C ILE A 35 -0.91 -5.92 4.64
N ALA A 36 -1.39 -6.64 5.66
CA ALA A 36 -2.79 -6.98 5.80
C ALA A 36 -3.66 -5.71 5.91
N ALA A 37 -3.26 -4.77 6.78
CA ALA A 37 -3.96 -3.50 6.95
C ALA A 37 -3.92 -2.63 5.69
N GLY A 38 -2.74 -2.51 5.06
CA GLY A 38 -2.55 -1.76 3.82
C GLY A 38 -3.34 -2.34 2.65
N THR A 39 -3.43 -3.67 2.56
CA THR A 39 -4.23 -4.38 1.54
C THR A 39 -5.71 -4.06 1.68
N GLU A 40 -6.26 -4.12 2.89
CA GLU A 40 -7.66 -3.80 3.13
C GLU A 40 -7.97 -2.33 2.84
N LEU A 41 -7.05 -1.42 3.19
CA LEU A 41 -7.18 -0.01 2.87
C LEU A 41 -7.10 0.23 1.35
N ALA A 42 -6.19 -0.46 0.64
CA ALA A 42 -6.04 -0.33 -0.81
C ALA A 42 -7.26 -0.82 -1.58
N LYS A 43 -7.89 -1.91 -1.12
CA LYS A 43 -9.17 -2.37 -1.66
C LYS A 43 -10.30 -1.36 -1.46
N ARG A 44 -10.41 -0.78 -0.26
CA ARG A 44 -11.45 0.20 0.09
C ARG A 44 -11.31 1.48 -0.72
N GLU A 45 -10.09 2.01 -0.79
CA GLU A 45 -9.76 3.26 -1.48
C GLU A 45 -9.55 3.09 -2.98
N LYS A 46 -9.59 1.85 -3.50
CA LYS A 46 -9.25 1.49 -4.90
C LYS A 46 -7.89 2.07 -5.30
N ALA A 47 -6.94 1.90 -4.39
CA ALA A 47 -5.60 2.43 -4.44
C ALA A 47 -4.59 1.34 -4.84
N GLU A 48 -3.37 1.75 -5.14
CA GLU A 48 -2.25 0.82 -5.24
C GLU A 48 -1.66 0.55 -3.85
N LEU A 49 -1.12 -0.64 -3.62
CA LEU A 49 -0.36 -1.02 -2.44
C LEU A 49 1.10 -1.17 -2.86
N LEU A 50 1.99 -0.45 -2.18
CA LEU A 50 3.44 -0.48 -2.40
C LEU A 50 4.13 -0.97 -1.13
N ILE A 51 4.77 -2.13 -1.18
CA ILE A 51 5.45 -2.72 -0.03
C ILE A 51 6.95 -2.51 -0.18
N HIS A 52 7.55 -1.78 0.75
CA HIS A 52 8.98 -1.55 0.80
C HIS A 52 9.68 -2.67 1.56
N GLY A 53 10.93 -2.96 1.20
CA GLY A 53 11.84 -3.76 2.01
C GLY A 53 12.49 -2.92 3.10
N ARG A 54 13.22 -3.57 4.00
CA ARG A 54 14.07 -2.88 5.00
C ARG A 54 15.17 -2.02 4.35
N ASP A 55 15.48 -2.27 3.08
CA ASP A 55 16.38 -1.48 2.25
C ASP A 55 15.71 -0.24 1.63
N GLY A 56 14.43 0.02 1.96
CA GLY A 56 13.66 1.16 1.48
C GLY A 56 13.15 1.02 0.04
N ARG A 57 13.53 -0.04 -0.67
CA ARG A 57 13.11 -0.29 -2.05
C ARG A 57 11.75 -0.98 -2.10
N ILE A 58 10.96 -0.68 -3.13
CA ILE A 58 9.69 -1.36 -3.37
C ILE A 58 9.98 -2.79 -3.81
N ARG A 59 9.48 -3.76 -3.05
CA ARG A 59 9.58 -5.20 -3.36
C ARG A 59 8.32 -5.72 -4.02
N VAL A 60 7.17 -5.16 -3.66
CA VAL A 60 5.86 -5.56 -4.19
C VAL A 60 5.06 -4.32 -4.51
N ARG A 61 4.35 -4.37 -5.65
CA ARG A 61 3.37 -3.38 -6.07
C ARG A 61 2.14 -4.12 -6.54
N GLU A 62 1.03 -3.89 -5.87
CA GLU A 62 -0.26 -4.52 -6.14
C GLU A 62 -1.29 -3.41 -6.40
N SER A 63 -2.05 -3.49 -7.49
CA SER A 63 -3.00 -2.44 -7.86
C SER A 63 -4.43 -2.92 -7.63
N PHE A 64 -5.19 -2.26 -6.74
CA PHE A 64 -6.59 -2.59 -6.44
C PHE A 64 -7.60 -1.68 -7.15
N CYS A 65 -7.11 -0.87 -8.09
CA CYS A 65 -7.94 0.03 -8.88
C CYS A 65 -8.66 -0.75 -9.99
N HIS A 66 -9.96 -1.00 -9.82
CA HIS A 66 -10.77 -1.61 -10.88
C HIS A 66 -11.15 -0.56 -11.94
N GLY A 67 -10.52 -0.65 -13.11
CA GLY A 67 -10.78 0.19 -14.28
C GLY A 67 -10.86 -0.60 -15.59
N ARG A 68 -12.04 -1.20 -15.82
CA ARG A 68 -12.59 -1.76 -17.08
C ARG A 68 -11.97 -3.05 -17.66
N PRO A 69 -12.82 -3.92 -18.26
CA PRO A 69 -12.36 -5.10 -18.97
C PRO A 69 -11.42 -4.67 -20.08
N VAL A 70 -10.31 -5.37 -20.21
CA VAL A 70 -9.54 -5.37 -21.45
C VAL A 70 -10.52 -5.63 -22.59
N HIS A 71 -10.84 -4.62 -23.39
CA HIS A 71 -11.40 -4.84 -24.71
C HIS A 71 -10.31 -5.52 -25.53
N ARG A 72 -10.30 -6.84 -25.48
CA ARG A 72 -9.62 -7.66 -26.47
C ARG A 72 -10.52 -7.61 -27.71
N GLY A 73 -9.99 -7.03 -28.78
CA GLY A 73 -10.66 -6.90 -30.07
C GLY A 73 -11.00 -8.23 -30.73
#